data_AF-A0A1Y1YC53-F1
#
_entry.id   AF-A0A1Y1YC53-F1
#
_cell.length_a   1.000
_cell.length_b   1.000
_cell.length_c   1.000
_cell.angle_alpha   90.00
_cell.angle_beta   90.00
_cell.angle_gamma   90.00
#
_symmetry.space_group_name_H-M   'P 1'
#
loop_
_entity.id
_entity.type
_entity.pdbx_description
1 polymer ?
#
loop_
_entity_poly.entity_id
_entity_poly.type
_entity_poly.pdbx_seq_one_letter_code
_entity_poly.pdbx_strand_id
1 'polypeptide(L)' 'MTDGLLRLIAENAPFIKELRITNSEYVTDLVLEFLIEKCIYLNRLHIIGNSEVAGISANLLKRCDHIYSCN' A
#
# COMPACT_ATOMS: atom_id res chain seq x y z
N MET A 1 -7.41 4.86 -6.47
CA MET A 1 -6.31 4.08 -7.12
C MET A 1 -6.78 2.64 -7.32
N THR A 2 -6.31 1.90 -8.33
CA THR A 2 -6.70 0.49 -8.59
C THR A 2 -5.51 -0.47 -8.42
N ASP A 3 -5.79 -1.75 -8.13
CA ASP A 3 -4.78 -2.80 -7.95
C ASP A 3 -3.81 -2.92 -9.13
N GLY A 4 -4.31 -2.80 -10.37
CA GLY A 4 -3.47 -2.87 -11.57
C GLY A 4 -2.39 -1.80 -11.60
N LEU A 5 -2.70 -0.58 -11.16
CA LEU A 5 -1.73 0.51 -11.11
C LEU A 5 -0.67 0.28 -10.02
N LEU A 6 -1.08 -0.23 -8.86
CA LEU A 6 -0.14 -0.54 -7.77
C LEU A 6 0.84 -1.67 -8.16
N ARG A 7 0.37 -2.69 -8.88
CA ARG A 7 1.27 -3.72 -9.43
C ARG A 7 2.27 -3.13 -10.40
N LEU A 8 1.81 -2.27 -11.31
CA LEU A 8 2.69 -1.65 -12.29
C LEU A 8 3.76 -0.78 -11.62
N ILE A 9 3.40 -0.06 -10.56
CA ILE A 9 4.35 0.70 -9.73
C ILE A 9 5.35 -0.24 -9.05
N ALA A 10 4.88 -1.32 -8.43
CA ALA A 10 5.74 -2.29 -7.77
C ALA A 10 6.76 -2.94 -8.73
N GLU A 11 6.36 -3.18 -9.99
CA GLU A 11 7.23 -3.76 -11.01
C GLU A 11 8.23 -2.76 -11.59
N ASN A 12 7.81 -1.50 -11.81
CA ASN A 12 8.65 -0.50 -12.46
C ASN A 12 9.48 0.35 -11.48
N ALA A 13 9.11 0.35 -10.20
CA ALA A 13 9.71 1.22 -9.20
C ALA A 13 10.03 0.49 -7.88
N PRO A 14 10.89 -0.56 -7.90
CA PRO A 14 11.25 -1.34 -6.72
C PRO A 14 12.07 -0.56 -5.67
N PHE A 15 12.57 0.64 -6.03
CA PHE A 15 13.35 1.52 -5.17
C PHE A 15 12.52 2.59 -4.45
N ILE A 16 11.18 2.54 -4.56
CA ILE A 16 10.31 3.48 -3.87
C ILE A 16 10.52 3.36 -2.37
N LYS A 17 10.73 4.51 -1.72
CA LYS A 17 10.87 4.63 -0.26
C LYS A 17 9.60 5.08 0.43
N GLU A 18 8.73 5.78 -0.29
CA GLU A 18 7.51 6.35 0.24
C GLU A 18 6.41 6.31 -0.81
N LEU A 19 5.27 5.72 -0.47
CA LEU A 19 4.09 5.62 -1.31
C LEU A 19 2.88 6.14 -0.55
N ARG A 20 2.12 7.04 -1.17
CA ARG A 20 0.84 7.52 -0.65
C ARG A 20 -0.30 7.06 -1.56
N ILE A 21 -1.22 6.32 -0.97
CA ILE A 21 -2.45 5.83 -1.60
C ILE A 21 -3.59 6.63 -0.96
N THR A 22 -4.29 7.43 -1.75
CA THR A 22 -5.41 8.26 -1.28
C THR A 22 -6.68 7.87 -2.05
N ASN A 23 -7.82 7.86 -1.37
CA ASN A 23 -9.15 7.67 -1.94
C ASN A 23 -9.23 6.44 -2.88
N SER A 24 -8.93 5.28 -2.30
CA SER A 24 -8.93 4.02 -3.01
C SER A 24 -10.07 3.14 -2.53
N GLU A 25 -11.05 2.92 -3.39
CA GLU A 25 -12.19 2.05 -3.09
C GLU A 25 -11.91 0.57 -3.42
N TYR A 26 -10.81 0.29 -4.13
CA TYR A 26 -10.53 -1.01 -4.75
C TYR A 26 -9.16 -1.59 -4.41
N VAL A 27 -8.48 -1.06 -3.40
CA VAL A 27 -7.16 -1.57 -3.01
C VAL A 27 -7.32 -2.75 -2.07
N THR A 28 -6.74 -3.89 -2.45
CA THR A 28 -6.82 -5.15 -1.70
C THR A 28 -5.52 -5.48 -0.96
N ASP A 29 -5.62 -6.30 0.10
CA ASP A 29 -4.43 -6.81 0.82
C ASP A 29 -3.43 -7.51 -0.11
N LEU A 30 -3.91 -8.24 -1.11
CA LEU A 30 -3.06 -8.96 -2.07
C LEU A 30 -2.14 -8.03 -2.86
N VAL A 31 -2.63 -6.86 -3.28
CA VAL A 31 -1.78 -5.92 -4.01
C VAL A 31 -0.79 -5.22 -3.10
N LEU A 32 -1.18 -4.99 -1.84
CA LEU A 32 -0.29 -4.39 -0.84
C LEU A 32 0.83 -5.37 -0.47
N GLU A 33 0.53 -6.65 -0.31
CA GLU A 33 1.56 -7.70 -0.12
C GLU A 33 2.55 -7.71 -1.28
N PHE A 34 2.03 -7.74 -2.51
CA PHE A 34 2.87 -7.72 -3.71
C PHE A 34 3.76 -6.48 -3.75
N LEU A 35 3.23 -5.32 -3.37
CA LEU A 35 3.96 -4.07 -3.34
C LEU A 35 5.06 -4.08 -2.27
N ILE A 36 4.79 -4.63 -1.07
CA ILE A 36 5.76 -4.76 0.01
C ILE A 36 6.88 -5.74 -0.38
N GLU A 37 6.55 -6.84 -1.06
CA GLU A 37 7.54 -7.82 -1.51
C GLU A 37 8.45 -7.30 -2.62
N LYS A 38 7.91 -6.50 -3.54
CA LYS A 38 8.69 -5.96 -4.66
C LYS A 38 9.46 -4.70 -4.29
N CYS A 39 8.85 -3.80 -3.52
CA CYS A 39 9.47 -2.55 -3.10
C CYS A 39 10.20 -2.76 -1.77
N ILE A 40 11.32 -3.48 -1.79
CA ILE A 40 12.10 -3.81 -0.58
C ILE A 40 12.63 -2.58 0.18
N TYR A 41 12.68 -1.42 -0.48
CA TYR A 41 13.11 -0.15 0.10
C TYR A 41 11.94 0.71 0.60
N LEU A 42 10.70 0.21 0.48
CA LEU A 42 9.51 0.92 0.90
C LEU A 42 9.50 1.03 2.42
N ASN A 43 9.88 2.21 2.87
CA ASN A 43 9.82 2.56 4.26
C ASN A 43 8.41 3.02 4.57
N ARG A 44 7.91 4.08 3.92
CA ARG A 44 6.64 4.75 4.25
C ARG A 44 5.50 4.35 3.31
N LEU A 45 4.43 3.78 3.86
CA LEU A 45 3.20 3.50 3.12
C LEU A 45 2.01 4.20 3.79
N HIS A 46 1.54 5.29 3.19
CA HIS A 46 0.35 5.99 3.67
C HIS A 46 -0.86 5.54 2.88
N ILE A 47 -1.91 5.14 3.59
CA ILE A 47 -3.20 4.77 3.00
C ILE A 47 -4.24 5.68 3.66
N ILE A 48 -4.78 6.63 2.89
CA ILE A 48 -5.67 7.71 3.36
C ILE A 48 -7.02 7.57 2.66
N GLY A 49 -8.13 7.70 3.40
CA GLY A 49 -9.47 7.65 2.82
C GLY A 49 -9.89 6.27 2.31
N ASN A 50 -9.25 5.20 2.78
CA ASN A 50 -9.76 3.84 2.62
C ASN A 50 -10.63 3.58 3.85
N SER A 51 -11.89 4.05 3.80
CA SER A 51 -12.89 3.78 4.83
C SER A 51 -12.99 2.27 5.11
N GLU A 52 -13.46 1.87 6.30
CA GLU A 52 -13.68 0.51 6.83
C GLU A 52 -13.99 -0.64 5.83
N VAL A 53 -14.49 -0.31 4.64
CA VAL A 53 -14.76 -1.17 3.49
C VAL A 53 -13.51 -1.82 2.86
N ALA A 54 -12.33 -1.19 2.91
CA ALA A 54 -11.15 -1.72 2.21
C ALA A 54 -10.60 -3.02 2.84
N GLY A 55 -11.03 -3.38 4.05
CA GLY A 55 -10.67 -4.67 4.67
C GLY A 55 -9.17 -4.89 4.80
N ILE A 56 -8.35 -3.82 4.76
CA ILE A 56 -6.90 -3.94 4.76
C ILE A 56 -6.47 -4.47 6.11
N SER A 57 -5.87 -5.65 6.12
CA SER A 57 -5.48 -6.32 7.35
C SER A 57 -4.44 -5.46 8.08
N ALA A 58 -4.77 -5.01 9.30
CA ALA A 58 -3.84 -4.26 10.14
C ALA A 58 -2.51 -5.00 10.39
N ASN A 59 -2.51 -6.34 10.29
CA ASN A 59 -1.30 -7.16 10.34
C ASN A 59 -0.38 -6.98 9.13
N LEU A 60 -0.94 -6.68 7.95
CA LEU A 60 -0.16 -6.36 6.76
C LEU A 60 0.57 -5.04 6.94
N LEU A 61 -0.13 -4.06 7.49
CA LEU A 61 0.40 -2.74 7.79
C LEU A 61 1.51 -2.79 8.83
N LYS A 62 1.49 -3.75 9.76
CA LYS A 62 2.59 -3.98 10.73
C LYS A 62 3.88 -4.48 10.10
N ARG A 63 3.85 -5.09 8.91
CA ARG A 63 5.07 -5.50 8.18
C ARG A 63 5.79 -4.30 7.58
N CYS A 64 5.09 -3.19 7.37
CA CYS A 64 5.67 -1.90 7.03
C CYS A 64 5.85 -1.09 8.31
N ASP A 65 7.08 -0.82 8.72
CA ASP A 65 7.42 -0.08 9.96
C ASP A 65 6.92 1.39 10.01
N HIS A 66 6.07 1.82 9.08
CA HIS A 66 5.76 3.24 8.91
C HIS A 66 4.27 3.54 8.65
N ILE A 67 3.69 4.15 9.69
CA ILE A 67 2.67 5.19 9.66
C ILE A 67 1.47 4.92 8.75
N TYR A 68 0.58 4.05 9.24
CA TYR A 68 -0.83 4.11 8.90
C TYR A 68 -1.44 5.39 9.48
N SER A 69 -1.89 6.31 8.63
CA SER A 69 -2.66 7.48 9.04
C SER A 69 -3.99 7.42 8.32
N CYS A 70 -4.98 6.82 8.98
CA CYS A 70 -6.37 7.10 8.69
C CYS A 70 -6.69 8.48 9.26
N ASN A 71 -7.20 9.35 8.42
CA ASN A 71 -7.87 10.58 8.83
C ASN A 71 -9.27 10.55 8.23
#